data_AF-A0A218XCH4-F1
#
_entry.id   AF-A0A218XCH4-F1
#
_cell.length_a   1.000
_cell.length_b   1.000
_cell.length_c   1.000
_cell.angle_alpha   90.00
_cell.angle_beta   90.00
_cell.angle_gamma   90.00
#
_symmetry.space_group_name_H-M   'P 1'
#
loop_
_entity.id
_entity.type
_entity.pdbx_description
1 polymer ?
#
loop_
_entity_poly.entity_id
_entity_poly.type
_entity_poly.pdbx_seq_one_letter_code
_entity_poly.pdbx_strand_id
1 'polypeptide(L)'
;MKRATLEEVLCKGRGFTIFNYKRAEPLMVEIPLKPPTGLHSTFQEVWKWVQDERVRCIGLYGMGGVGKTTLLKMIHNEFLKIKHDYNMAAWIVVSNPPNLEKIQKAIFRKLHLPESEWNHTSESDRAGKILSIMKENNFLLFLDDIWVHIDLLELGIPSNNDPHKSKIIFTPRSQEICGLMQADRTKKVECLPPD
;
A
#
# COMPACT_ATOMS: atom_id res chain seq x y z
N MET A 1 -8.23 18.17 -15.36
CA MET A 1 -9.51 17.61 -15.87
C MET A 1 -9.83 16.35 -15.08
N LYS A 2 -11.02 16.25 -14.46
CA LYS A 2 -11.51 14.97 -13.91
C LYS A 2 -12.33 14.30 -15.00
N ARG A 3 -12.02 13.05 -15.37
CA ARG A 3 -12.84 12.27 -16.31
C ARG A 3 -14.20 11.97 -15.65
N ALA A 4 -15.28 12.28 -16.34
CA ALA A 4 -16.62 11.85 -15.98
C ALA A 4 -16.88 10.46 -16.57
N THR A 5 -17.70 9.66 -15.89
CA THR A 5 -18.35 8.46 -16.43
C THR A 5 -19.85 8.66 -16.29
N LEU A 6 -20.55 8.67 -17.42
CA LEU A 6 -21.94 9.07 -17.57
C LEU A 6 -22.59 8.01 -18.49
N GLU A 7 -23.56 7.25 -17.98
CA GLU A 7 -24.26 6.19 -18.73
C GLU A 7 -25.77 6.18 -18.39
N GLU A 8 -26.62 5.85 -19.38
CA GLU A 8 -28.09 6.09 -19.41
C GLU A 8 -28.84 5.07 -20.31
N VAL A 9 -30.17 4.83 -20.28
CA VAL A 9 -31.27 5.05 -19.30
C VAL A 9 -32.43 4.11 -19.68
N LEU A 10 -32.94 3.28 -18.74
CA LEU A 10 -34.16 2.44 -18.88
C LEU A 10 -34.81 2.32 -17.48
N CYS A 11 -36.11 2.53 -17.24
CA CYS A 11 -37.30 2.41 -18.11
C CYS A 11 -38.33 3.56 -17.89
N LYS A 12 -39.32 3.64 -18.79
CA LYS A 12 -40.44 4.59 -18.75
C LYS A 12 -41.43 4.28 -17.62
N GLY A 13 -41.71 5.24 -16.73
CA GLY A 13 -42.88 5.18 -15.84
C GLY A 13 -42.78 6.01 -14.57
N ARG A 14 -43.44 7.19 -14.54
CA ARG A 14 -43.77 7.97 -13.33
C ARG A 14 -42.63 8.22 -12.32
N GLY A 15 -41.65 9.01 -12.78
CA GLY A 15 -41.12 10.17 -12.05
C GLY A 15 -40.77 10.03 -10.57
N PHE A 16 -39.64 9.39 -10.26
CA PHE A 16 -38.61 9.90 -9.35
C PHE A 16 -37.26 9.30 -9.75
N THR A 17 -36.29 10.13 -10.13
CA THR A 17 -34.94 9.66 -10.49
C THR A 17 -34.12 9.46 -9.22
N ILE A 18 -34.00 8.21 -8.75
CA ILE A 18 -33.00 7.86 -7.76
C ILE A 18 -31.64 7.82 -8.47
N PHE A 19 -30.90 8.93 -8.38
CA PHE A 19 -29.49 8.92 -8.75
C PHE A 19 -28.72 8.09 -7.71
N ASN A 20 -28.50 6.81 -8.04
CA ASN A 20 -27.57 5.95 -7.31
C ASN A 20 -26.12 6.42 -7.57
N TYR A 21 -25.75 7.53 -6.93
CA TYR A 21 -24.36 7.95 -6.80
C TYR A 21 -23.62 6.89 -6.01
N LYS A 22 -23.01 5.93 -6.72
CA LYS A 22 -22.02 5.02 -6.13
C LYS A 22 -20.86 5.88 -5.65
N ARG A 23 -20.85 6.19 -4.35
CA ARG A 23 -19.83 7.02 -3.70
C ARG A 23 -18.47 6.43 -4.04
N ALA A 24 -17.61 7.20 -4.69
CA ALA A 24 -16.25 6.77 -5.00
C ALA A 24 -15.57 6.34 -3.69
N GLU A 25 -15.04 5.12 -3.66
CA GLU A 25 -14.35 4.62 -2.48
C GLU A 25 -13.12 5.49 -2.20
N PRO A 26 -12.89 5.90 -0.94
CA PRO A 26 -11.70 6.67 -0.60
C PRO A 26 -10.46 5.79 -0.77
N LEU A 27 -9.40 6.38 -1.34
CA LEU A 27 -8.14 5.70 -1.61
C LEU A 27 -7.56 5.04 -0.35
N MET A 28 -7.59 5.79 0.75
CA MET A 28 -7.15 5.43 2.09
C MET A 28 -8.20 5.90 3.10
N VAL A 29 -8.30 5.20 4.24
CA VAL A 29 -9.20 5.52 5.36
C VAL A 29 -8.37 5.53 6.63
N GLU A 30 -8.59 6.50 7.50
CA GLU A 30 -7.82 6.64 8.75
C GLU A 30 -7.82 5.34 9.56
N ILE A 31 -6.62 4.88 9.93
CA ILE A 31 -6.45 3.69 10.74
C ILE A 31 -6.48 4.11 12.22
N PRO A 32 -7.37 3.54 13.06
CA PRO A 32 -7.41 3.87 14.49
C PRO A 32 -6.06 3.68 15.17
N LEU A 33 -5.59 4.74 15.83
CA LEU A 33 -4.27 4.81 16.44
C LEU A 33 -4.36 5.52 17.79
N LYS A 34 -3.92 4.87 18.87
CA LYS A 34 -3.71 5.54 20.17
C LYS A 34 -2.48 6.46 20.05
N PRO A 35 -2.45 7.63 20.71
CA PRO A 35 -1.29 8.53 20.69
C PRO A 35 0.00 7.77 21.05
N PRO A 36 0.97 7.64 20.11
CA PRO A 36 2.17 6.84 20.34
C PRO A 36 3.22 7.65 21.10
N THR A 37 3.70 7.12 22.21
CA THR A 37 4.83 7.68 22.97
C THR A 37 6.16 7.30 22.31
N GLY A 38 7.15 8.21 22.38
CA GLY A 38 8.55 7.95 22.00
C GLY A 38 8.87 7.68 20.52
N LEU A 39 7.89 7.48 19.63
CA LEU A 39 8.11 7.26 18.20
C LEU A 39 8.27 8.56 17.37
N HIS A 40 8.16 9.74 17.97
CA HIS A 40 8.06 11.01 17.23
C HIS A 40 9.32 11.36 16.42
N SER A 41 10.52 11.16 16.98
CA SER A 41 11.79 11.39 16.28
C SER A 41 11.97 10.43 15.10
N THR A 42 11.74 9.13 15.32
CA THR A 42 11.76 8.08 14.29
C THR A 42 10.75 8.38 13.17
N PHE A 43 9.56 8.85 13.52
CA PHE A 43 8.56 9.30 12.56
C PHE A 43 9.03 10.50 11.73
N GLN A 44 9.55 11.57 12.35
CA GLN A 44 10.08 12.72 11.62
C GLN A 44 11.23 12.35 10.66
N GLU A 45 12.11 11.44 11.06
CA GLU A 45 13.22 10.96 10.24
C GLU A 45 12.72 10.17 9.02
N VAL A 46 11.86 9.17 9.24
CA VAL A 46 11.28 8.35 8.16
C VAL A 46 10.40 9.20 7.25
N TRP A 47 9.64 10.16 7.79
CA TRP A 47 8.77 11.03 7.01
C TRP A 47 9.55 11.88 5.99
N LYS A 48 10.78 12.32 6.32
CA LYS A 48 11.68 12.97 5.34
C LYS A 48 12.01 12.05 4.16
N TRP A 49 12.21 10.76 4.39
CA TRP A 49 12.43 9.77 3.32
C TRP A 49 11.13 9.45 2.55
N VAL A 50 9.98 9.53 3.21
CA VAL A 50 8.67 9.40 2.55
C VAL A 50 8.41 10.59 1.62
N GLN A 51 8.88 11.78 1.97
CA GLN A 51 8.78 12.99 1.15
C GLN A 51 9.82 13.06 0.01
N ASP A 52 10.98 12.38 0.12
CA ASP A 52 11.96 12.28 -0.97
C ASP A 52 11.46 11.31 -2.06
N GLU A 53 11.19 11.81 -3.26
CA GLU A 53 10.69 11.00 -4.38
C GLU A 53 11.73 10.03 -4.96
N ARG A 54 13.02 10.21 -4.65
CA ARG A 54 14.10 9.31 -5.05
C ARG A 54 14.17 8.05 -4.19
N VAL A 55 13.59 8.09 -2.99
CA VAL A 55 13.41 6.92 -2.13
C VAL A 55 12.07 6.29 -2.50
N ARG A 56 12.05 5.02 -2.90
CA ARG A 56 10.83 4.35 -3.36
C ARG A 56 10.47 3.14 -2.49
N CYS A 57 11.44 2.52 -1.84
CA CYS A 57 11.28 1.35 -0.97
C CYS A 57 11.90 1.61 0.42
N ILE A 58 11.11 1.51 1.50
CA ILE A 58 11.51 1.81 2.88
C ILE A 58 11.22 0.63 3.81
N GLY A 59 12.28 0.05 4.41
CA GLY A 59 12.18 -1.04 5.38
C GLY A 59 12.26 -0.58 6.85
N LEU A 60 11.19 -0.74 7.61
CA LEU A 60 11.08 -0.39 9.03
C LEU A 60 11.27 -1.66 9.87
N TYR A 61 12.50 -2.01 10.24
CA TYR A 61 12.83 -3.30 10.85
C TYR A 61 13.02 -3.25 12.36
N GLY A 62 12.99 -4.42 13.03
CA GLY A 62 13.22 -4.53 14.48
C GLY A 62 12.44 -5.69 15.10
N MET A 63 12.64 -5.89 16.41
CA MET A 63 12.03 -6.99 17.17
C MET A 63 10.49 -6.94 17.19
N GLY A 64 9.85 -8.02 17.67
CA GLY A 64 8.42 -7.99 17.98
C GLY A 64 8.10 -6.93 19.05
N GLY A 65 6.91 -6.33 19.01
CA GLY A 65 6.44 -5.39 20.03
C GLY A 65 6.98 -3.95 19.96
N VAL A 66 8.12 -3.68 19.29
CA VAL A 66 8.79 -2.35 19.25
C VAL A 66 8.02 -1.23 18.54
N GLY A 67 6.79 -1.45 18.08
CA GLY A 67 5.96 -0.41 17.47
C GLY A 67 6.16 -0.17 15.96
N LYS A 68 6.77 -1.09 15.21
CA LYS A 68 6.93 -0.99 13.74
C LYS A 68 5.61 -0.69 13.01
N THR A 69 4.58 -1.50 13.28
CA THR A 69 3.21 -1.33 12.76
C THR A 69 2.59 -0.01 13.21
N THR A 70 2.87 0.45 14.43
CA THR A 70 2.42 1.75 14.96
C THR A 70 3.01 2.89 14.13
N LEU A 71 4.32 2.85 13.86
CA LEU A 71 5.02 3.81 13.00
C LEU A 71 4.49 3.78 11.55
N LEU A 72 4.24 2.59 10.99
CA LEU A 72 3.65 2.43 9.66
C LEU A 72 2.24 3.06 9.59
N LYS A 73 1.42 2.92 10.65
CA LYS A 73 0.10 3.58 10.78
C LYS A 73 0.20 5.09 10.91
N MET A 74 1.20 5.62 11.64
CA MET A 74 1.45 7.07 11.70
C MET A 74 1.71 7.63 10.30
N ILE A 75 2.59 6.97 9.53
CA ILE A 75 2.93 7.38 8.16
C ILE A 75 1.70 7.31 7.25
N HIS A 76 0.93 6.21 7.30
CA HIS A 76 -0.32 6.07 6.56
C HIS A 76 -1.30 7.21 6.86
N ASN A 77 -1.55 7.51 8.13
CA ASN A 77 -2.49 8.57 8.52
C ASN A 77 -1.98 9.97 8.22
N GLU A 78 -0.65 10.19 8.13
CA GLU A 78 -0.09 11.48 7.73
C GLU A 78 -0.35 11.77 6.24
N PHE A 79 -0.37 10.76 5.37
CA PHE A 79 -0.77 10.93 3.97
C PHE A 79 -2.19 11.49 3.80
N LEU A 80 -3.11 11.18 4.72
CA LEU A 80 -4.48 11.71 4.70
C LEU A 80 -4.57 13.22 4.99
N LYS A 81 -3.51 13.81 5.57
CA LYS A 81 -3.44 15.23 5.94
C LYS A 81 -2.79 16.10 4.86
N ILE A 82 -2.09 15.48 3.90
CA ILE A 82 -1.39 16.17 2.82
C ILE A 82 -2.07 15.94 1.47
N LYS A 83 -1.77 16.80 0.50
CA LYS A 83 -2.09 16.51 -0.91
C LYS A 83 -1.01 15.60 -1.48
N HIS A 84 -1.43 14.55 -2.16
CA HIS A 84 -0.58 13.65 -2.93
C HIS A 84 -1.26 13.28 -4.25
N ASP A 85 -0.48 12.73 -5.16
CA ASP A 85 -0.86 12.36 -6.52
C ASP A 85 -1.00 10.84 -6.72
N TYR A 86 -0.82 10.04 -5.66
CA TYR A 86 -1.15 8.62 -5.68
C TYR A 86 -2.63 8.39 -6.03
N ASN A 87 -2.87 7.46 -6.97
CA ASN A 87 -4.19 7.03 -7.42
C ASN A 87 -4.49 5.57 -7.06
N MET A 88 -3.51 4.82 -6.55
CA MET A 88 -3.67 3.51 -5.92
C MET A 88 -3.02 3.52 -4.52
N ALA A 89 -3.70 2.98 -3.51
CA ALA A 89 -3.09 2.68 -2.21
C ALA A 89 -3.62 1.40 -1.58
N ALA A 90 -2.73 0.63 -0.95
CA ALA A 90 -3.10 -0.59 -0.23
C ALA A 90 -2.33 -0.73 1.09
N TRP A 91 -3.07 -1.11 2.14
CA TRP A 91 -2.50 -1.68 3.36
C TRP A 91 -2.71 -3.20 3.31
N ILE A 92 -1.62 -3.96 3.40
CA ILE A 92 -1.64 -5.43 3.31
C ILE A 92 -0.89 -5.97 4.52
N VAL A 93 -1.58 -6.75 5.35
CA VAL A 93 -0.92 -7.55 6.40
C VAL A 93 -0.44 -8.85 5.76
N VAL A 94 0.87 -9.08 5.83
CA VAL A 94 1.52 -10.28 5.32
C VAL A 94 1.34 -11.40 6.35
N SER A 95 0.90 -12.56 5.88
CA SER A 95 0.79 -13.75 6.74
C SER A 95 2.17 -14.40 6.93
N ASN A 96 2.33 -15.16 8.00
CA ASN A 96 3.48 -16.05 8.17
C ASN A 96 2.99 -17.52 8.27
N PRO A 97 3.33 -18.40 7.30
CA PRO A 97 4.08 -18.11 6.07
C PRO A 97 3.31 -17.18 5.11
N PRO A 98 3.99 -16.47 4.20
CA PRO A 98 3.33 -15.63 3.21
C PRO A 98 2.39 -16.43 2.30
N ASN A 99 1.31 -15.76 1.87
CA ASN A 99 0.38 -16.30 0.89
C ASN A 99 0.28 -15.30 -0.26
N LEU A 100 1.04 -15.55 -1.32
CA LEU A 100 1.17 -14.68 -2.49
C LEU A 100 -0.19 -14.42 -3.13
N GLU A 101 -1.02 -15.47 -3.27
CA GLU A 101 -2.39 -15.36 -3.77
C GLU A 101 -3.23 -14.33 -2.99
N LYS A 102 -3.21 -14.34 -1.65
CA LYS A 102 -3.95 -13.36 -0.82
C LYS A 102 -3.41 -11.94 -0.98
N ILE A 103 -2.10 -11.78 -1.13
CA ILE A 103 -1.46 -10.47 -1.33
C ILE A 103 -1.83 -9.92 -2.71
N GLN A 104 -1.66 -10.72 -3.77
CA GLN A 104 -2.13 -10.41 -5.11
C GLN A 104 -3.63 -10.08 -5.11
N LYS A 105 -4.50 -10.84 -4.42
CA LYS A 105 -5.95 -10.57 -4.35
C LYS A 105 -6.25 -9.20 -3.71
N ALA A 106 -5.51 -8.84 -2.66
CA ALA A 106 -5.65 -7.53 -2.02
C ALA A 106 -5.27 -6.39 -2.98
N ILE A 107 -4.18 -6.55 -3.74
CA ILE A 107 -3.76 -5.61 -4.79
C ILE A 107 -4.80 -5.54 -5.91
N PHE A 108 -5.24 -6.69 -6.42
CA PHE A 108 -6.23 -6.83 -7.50
C PHE A 108 -7.54 -6.09 -7.19
N ARG A 109 -8.03 -6.21 -5.94
CA ARG A 109 -9.20 -5.47 -5.45
C ARG A 109 -8.96 -3.96 -5.37
N LYS A 110 -7.75 -3.52 -4.99
CA LYS A 110 -7.36 -2.11 -4.97
C LYS A 110 -7.12 -1.50 -6.35
N LEU A 111 -6.87 -2.33 -7.36
CA LEU A 111 -6.89 -1.95 -8.78
C LEU A 111 -8.31 -1.96 -9.38
N HIS A 112 -9.35 -2.26 -8.59
CA HIS A 112 -10.75 -2.39 -9.01
C HIS A 112 -10.97 -3.37 -10.17
N LEU A 113 -10.12 -4.40 -10.28
CA LEU A 113 -10.21 -5.39 -11.35
C LEU A 113 -11.40 -6.35 -11.14
N PRO A 114 -12.09 -6.78 -12.22
CA PRO A 114 -13.24 -7.68 -12.13
C PRO A 114 -12.90 -9.02 -11.48
N GLU A 115 -13.71 -9.47 -10.51
CA GLU A 115 -13.46 -10.77 -9.84
C GLU A 115 -13.58 -11.97 -10.80
N SER A 116 -14.25 -11.82 -11.94
CA SER A 116 -14.26 -12.79 -13.05
C SER A 116 -12.87 -13.01 -13.67
N GLU A 117 -12.01 -11.98 -13.73
CA GLU A 117 -10.63 -12.11 -14.21
C GLU A 117 -9.72 -12.88 -13.22
N TRP A 118 -10.14 -13.02 -11.96
CA TRP A 118 -9.37 -13.75 -10.94
C TRP A 118 -9.53 -15.26 -11.03
N ASN A 119 -10.77 -15.73 -11.25
CA ASN A 119 -11.14 -17.14 -11.04
C ASN A 119 -10.61 -18.09 -12.13
N HIS A 120 -9.98 -17.55 -13.18
CA HIS A 120 -9.46 -18.30 -14.33
C HIS A 120 -8.01 -17.94 -14.71
N THR A 121 -7.26 -17.31 -13.81
CA THR A 121 -5.87 -16.88 -14.03
C THR A 121 -4.89 -17.60 -13.10
N SER A 122 -3.69 -17.90 -13.59
CA SER A 122 -2.58 -18.38 -12.77
C SER A 122 -1.97 -17.24 -11.93
N GLU A 123 -1.13 -17.59 -10.95
CA GLU A 123 -0.37 -16.61 -10.16
C GLU A 123 0.49 -15.68 -11.04
N SER A 124 1.07 -16.21 -12.11
CA SER A 124 1.88 -15.45 -13.08
C SER A 124 1.02 -14.51 -13.94
N ASP A 125 -0.16 -14.96 -14.38
CA ASP A 125 -1.09 -14.10 -15.14
C ASP A 125 -1.58 -12.92 -14.29
N ARG A 126 -1.87 -13.19 -13.00
CA ARG A 126 -2.26 -12.18 -12.01
C ARG A 126 -1.12 -11.19 -11.78
N ALA A 127 0.12 -11.67 -11.59
CA ALA A 127 1.32 -10.83 -11.46
C ALA A 127 1.51 -9.93 -12.68
N GLY A 128 1.46 -10.49 -13.90
CA GLY A 128 1.59 -9.74 -15.15
C GLY A 128 0.51 -8.67 -15.33
N LYS A 129 -0.75 -9.00 -15.00
CA LYS A 129 -1.87 -8.05 -15.03
C LYS A 129 -1.65 -6.91 -14.02
N ILE A 130 -1.33 -7.24 -12.77
CA ILE A 130 -1.02 -6.25 -11.72
C ILE A 130 0.11 -5.33 -12.18
N LEU A 131 1.21 -5.91 -12.69
CA LEU A 131 2.39 -5.18 -13.16
C LEU A 131 2.06 -4.19 -14.28
N SER A 132 1.33 -4.64 -15.31
CA SER A 132 0.93 -3.78 -16.44
C SER A 132 0.15 -2.55 -16.00
N ILE A 133 -0.65 -2.65 -14.94
CA ILE A 133 -1.48 -1.54 -14.44
C ILE A 133 -0.68 -0.67 -13.48
N MET A 134 0.07 -1.28 -12.55
CA MET A 134 0.87 -0.54 -11.57
C MET A 134 1.99 0.29 -12.21
N LYS A 135 2.52 -0.13 -13.37
CA LYS A 135 3.50 0.66 -14.14
C LYS A 135 2.96 2.00 -14.65
N GLU A 136 1.65 2.08 -14.94
CA GLU A 136 0.98 3.27 -15.48
C GLU A 136 0.34 4.15 -14.39
N ASN A 137 0.57 3.84 -13.12
CA ASN A 137 -0.16 4.42 -11.98
C ASN A 137 0.77 4.84 -10.85
N ASN A 138 0.41 5.92 -10.14
CA ASN A 138 1.15 6.38 -8.98
C ASN A 138 0.63 5.65 -7.74
N PHE A 139 1.43 4.75 -7.15
CA PHE A 139 0.96 3.86 -6.08
C PHE A 139 1.70 3.96 -4.74
N LEU A 140 0.97 3.66 -3.68
CA LEU A 140 1.45 3.66 -2.30
C LEU A 140 1.10 2.33 -1.60
N LEU A 141 2.11 1.53 -1.25
CA LEU A 141 1.94 0.23 -0.59
C LEU A 141 2.48 0.25 0.83
N PHE A 142 1.67 -0.23 1.78
CA PHE A 142 2.04 -0.51 3.15
C PHE A 142 1.98 -2.03 3.37
N LEU A 143 3.12 -2.69 3.56
CA LEU A 143 3.22 -4.15 3.76
C LEU A 143 3.62 -4.45 5.21
N ASP A 144 2.66 -4.89 6.02
CA ASP A 144 2.83 -5.01 7.47
C ASP A 144 3.12 -6.46 7.93
N ASP A 145 4.00 -6.61 8.93
CA ASP A 145 4.48 -7.86 9.55
C ASP A 145 5.11 -8.85 8.54
N ILE A 146 6.22 -8.45 7.90
CA ILE A 146 6.99 -9.34 7.01
C ILE A 146 7.97 -10.21 7.82
N TRP A 147 7.77 -11.53 7.81
CA TRP A 147 8.63 -12.48 8.54
C TRP A 147 9.75 -13.09 7.70
N VAL A 148 9.57 -13.18 6.38
CA VAL A 148 10.53 -13.75 5.41
C VAL A 148 10.53 -12.92 4.14
N HIS A 149 11.53 -13.10 3.28
CA HIS A 149 11.59 -12.44 1.96
C HIS A 149 10.34 -12.75 1.11
N ILE A 150 9.89 -11.74 0.36
CA ILE A 150 8.86 -11.85 -0.67
C ILE A 150 9.38 -11.11 -1.89
N ASP A 151 9.39 -11.75 -3.06
CA ASP A 151 9.70 -11.06 -4.30
C ASP A 151 8.52 -10.16 -4.70
N LEU A 152 8.79 -8.85 -4.81
CA LEU A 152 7.79 -7.87 -5.22
C LEU A 152 7.35 -8.09 -6.67
N LEU A 153 8.21 -8.63 -7.54
CA LEU A 153 7.91 -8.91 -8.94
C LEU A 153 6.96 -10.10 -9.10
N GLU A 154 7.06 -11.13 -8.25
CA GLU A 154 6.10 -12.25 -8.19
C GLU A 154 4.69 -11.78 -7.76
N LEU A 155 4.60 -10.69 -7.00
CA LEU A 155 3.34 -10.03 -6.68
C LEU A 155 2.82 -9.11 -7.80
N GLY A 156 3.60 -8.91 -8.87
CA GLY A 156 3.33 -7.94 -9.92
C GLY A 156 3.66 -6.49 -9.56
N ILE A 157 4.37 -6.23 -8.46
CA ILE A 157 4.73 -4.87 -8.04
C ILE A 157 5.97 -4.43 -8.83
N PRO A 158 5.91 -3.31 -9.58
CA PRO A 158 7.04 -2.86 -10.40
C PRO A 158 8.23 -2.37 -9.59
N SER A 159 9.41 -2.49 -10.20
CA SER A 159 10.69 -2.05 -9.65
C SER A 159 10.82 -0.51 -9.57
N ASN A 160 11.85 -0.05 -8.84
CA ASN A 160 12.13 1.37 -8.63
C ASN A 160 12.51 2.17 -9.91
N ASN A 161 12.66 1.51 -11.08
CA ASN A 161 13.09 2.12 -12.34
C ASN A 161 11.95 2.62 -13.24
N ASP A 162 10.68 2.31 -12.92
CA ASP A 162 9.53 2.74 -13.73
C ASP A 162 9.24 4.25 -13.57
N PRO A 163 8.81 4.97 -14.64
CA PRO A 163 8.73 6.43 -14.64
C PRO A 163 7.60 7.01 -13.76
N HIS A 164 6.61 6.20 -13.40
CA HIS A 164 5.54 6.57 -12.49
C HIS A 164 6.00 6.55 -11.03
N LYS A 165 5.37 7.36 -10.18
CA LYS A 165 5.76 7.55 -8.78
C LYS A 165 5.29 6.38 -7.92
N SER A 166 6.20 5.71 -7.23
CA SER A 166 5.85 4.68 -6.24
C SER A 166 6.47 4.92 -4.88
N LYS A 167 5.77 4.45 -3.84
CA LYS A 167 6.31 4.32 -2.49
C LYS A 167 5.83 3.01 -1.86
N ILE A 168 6.78 2.20 -1.42
CA ILE A 168 6.57 0.93 -0.71
C ILE A 168 7.19 1.10 0.67
N ILE A 169 6.42 0.86 1.73
CA ILE A 169 6.88 0.97 3.11
C ILE A 169 6.46 -0.32 3.82
N PHE A 170 7.42 -1.02 4.42
CA PHE A 170 7.19 -2.36 4.95
C PHE A 170 7.84 -2.58 6.31
N THR A 171 7.29 -3.51 7.11
CA THR A 171 7.73 -3.74 8.51
C THR A 171 8.31 -5.15 8.73
N PRO A 172 9.55 -5.42 8.30
CA PRO A 172 10.16 -6.72 8.49
C PRO A 172 10.71 -6.93 9.92
N ARG A 173 11.06 -8.17 10.26
CA ARG A 173 11.68 -8.49 11.57
C ARG A 173 13.19 -8.29 11.63
N SER A 174 13.90 -8.40 10.51
CA SER A 174 15.36 -8.24 10.41
C SER A 174 15.76 -7.23 9.33
N GLN A 175 16.98 -6.69 9.46
CA GLN A 175 17.59 -5.84 8.43
C GLN A 175 17.90 -6.61 7.14
N GLU A 176 18.19 -7.90 7.26
CA GLU A 176 18.45 -8.82 6.14
C GLU A 176 17.28 -8.84 5.15
N ILE A 177 16.03 -8.97 5.64
CA ILE A 177 14.83 -8.93 4.80
C ILE A 177 14.71 -7.59 4.07
N CYS A 178 15.10 -6.47 4.69
CA CYS A 178 15.14 -5.18 3.99
C CYS A 178 16.11 -5.18 2.81
N GLY A 179 17.26 -5.85 2.95
CA GLY A 179 18.27 -5.98 1.89
C GLY A 179 17.77 -6.88 0.76
N LEU A 180 17.18 -8.03 1.09
CA LEU A 180 16.59 -8.95 0.12
C LEU A 180 15.45 -8.29 -0.67
N MET A 181 14.60 -7.50 -0.01
CA MET A 181 13.54 -6.71 -0.64
C MET A 181 14.02 -5.36 -1.22
N GLN A 182 15.33 -5.15 -1.34
CA GLN A 182 15.95 -4.00 -2.03
C GLN A 182 15.46 -2.62 -1.54
N ALA A 183 15.38 -2.43 -0.22
CA ALA A 183 15.00 -1.14 0.36
C ALA A 183 16.07 -0.06 0.14
N ASP A 184 15.69 1.09 -0.43
CA ASP A 184 16.60 2.23 -0.62
C ASP A 184 16.99 2.86 0.73
N ARG A 185 16.11 2.78 1.73
CA ARG A 185 16.34 3.25 3.10
C ARG A 185 15.78 2.26 4.12
N THR A 186 16.49 2.11 5.23
CA THR A 186 16.05 1.25 6.32
C THR A 186 16.14 1.97 7.66
N LYS A 187 15.15 1.77 8.53
CA LYS A 187 15.16 2.27 9.91
C LYS A 187 14.97 1.11 10.87
N LYS A 188 15.90 0.98 11.82
CA LYS A 188 15.68 0.17 13.01
C LYS A 188 14.70 0.90 13.92
N VAL A 189 13.61 0.24 14.27
CA VAL A 189 12.69 0.67 15.32
C VAL A 189 13.10 -0.08 16.59
N GLU A 190 13.41 0.68 17.63
CA GLU A 190 13.96 0.16 18.88
C GLU A 190 12.93 0.30 20.01
N CYS A 191 13.15 -0.43 21.11
CA CYS A 191 12.42 -0.17 22.35
C CYS A 191 12.68 1.26 22.82
N LEU A 192 11.72 1.83 23.55
CA LEU A 192 11.99 3.05 24.30
C LEU A 192 13.08 2.75 25.35
N PRO A 193 13.96 3.72 25.66
CA PRO A 193 14.83 3.60 26.83
C PRO A 193 13.98 3.39 28.09
N PRO A 194 14.49 2.68 29.11
CA PRO A 194 13.84 2.67 30.42
C PRO A 194 13.78 4.08 31.00
N ASP A 195 12.68 4.36 31.72
CA ASP A 195 12.45 5.62 32.46
C ASP A 195 13.43 5.81 33.65
#